data_AF-A0AAQ3QL66-F1
#
_entry.id   AF-A0AAQ3QL66-F1
#
_cell.length_a   1.000
_cell.length_b   1.000
_cell.length_c   1.000
_cell.angle_alpha   90.00
_cell.angle_beta   90.00
_cell.angle_gamma   90.00
#
_symmetry.space_group_name_H-M   'P 1'
#
loop_
_entity.id
_entity.type
_entity.pdbx_description
1 polymer ?
#
loop_
_entity_poly.entity_id
_entity_poly.type
_entity_poly.pdbx_seq_one_letter_code
_entity_poly.pdbx_strand_id
1 'polypeptide(L)'
;MGWIRKKETTTESRMLDRLLSRRKEEWSEDKIPKGYVPMLVGEEEGKEERMLVHVKVLGDPRFAALMEMAAGEFGYKQEGIVRMPCNARHFQRVVDVISSDCKSR
;
A
#
# COMPACT_ATOMS: atom_id res chain seq x y z
N MET A 1 18.65 -5.31 41.91
CA MET A 1 17.71 -5.83 40.90
C MET A 1 18.05 -5.11 39.60
N GLY A 2 19.03 -5.58 38.81
CA GLY A 2 18.80 -6.52 37.70
C GLY A 2 17.79 -5.88 36.72
N TRP A 3 18.12 -5.41 35.52
CA TRP A 3 19.06 -5.93 34.54
C TRP A 3 19.75 -4.80 33.75
N ILE A 4 21.06 -4.93 33.58
CA ILE A 4 21.83 -4.26 32.52
C ILE A 4 21.73 -5.16 31.29
N ARG A 5 21.40 -4.61 30.12
CA ARG A 5 21.98 -5.11 28.87
C ARG A 5 22.22 -3.97 27.88
N LYS A 6 23.48 -3.54 27.90
CA LYS A 6 24.31 -3.07 26.78
C LYS A 6 23.63 -2.22 25.72
N LYS A 7 23.93 -0.92 25.79
CA LYS A 7 24.12 -0.10 24.60
C LYS A 7 25.40 -0.57 23.93
N GLU A 8 25.29 -1.22 22.79
CA GLU A 8 26.45 -1.48 21.92
C GLU A 8 26.19 -0.88 20.55
N THR A 9 27.25 -0.24 20.08
CA THR A 9 27.37 0.75 19.02
C THR A 9 27.42 0.10 17.65
N THR A 10 26.58 0.53 16.72
CA THR A 10 26.91 0.38 15.30
C THR A 10 26.35 1.54 14.49
N THR A 11 27.26 2.29 13.84
CA THR A 11 26.97 3.26 12.77
C THR A 11 25.99 2.69 11.72
N GLU A 12 25.92 1.37 11.60
CA GLU A 12 24.96 0.64 10.77
C GLU A 12 23.49 0.83 11.18
N SER A 13 23.15 1.03 12.46
CA SER A 13 21.74 1.23 12.85
C SER A 13 21.21 2.60 12.41
N ARG A 14 22.03 3.66 12.48
CA ARG A 14 21.65 4.99 11.94
C ARG A 14 21.66 5.01 10.41
N MET A 15 22.53 4.21 9.76
CA MET A 15 22.51 4.05 8.30
C MET A 15 21.33 3.23 7.83
N LEU A 16 20.98 2.13 8.50
CA LEU A 16 19.78 1.34 8.19
C LEU A 16 18.53 2.17 8.43
N ASP A 17 18.46 2.95 9.50
CA ASP A 17 17.35 3.88 9.73
C ASP A 17 17.26 4.96 8.62
N ARG A 18 18.38 5.50 8.14
CA ARG A 18 18.43 6.41 6.98
C ARG A 18 18.09 5.73 5.65
N LEU A 19 18.52 4.48 5.42
CA LEU A 19 18.24 3.72 4.20
C LEU A 19 16.78 3.23 4.17
N LEU A 20 16.22 2.86 5.31
CA LEU A 20 14.81 2.54 5.49
C LEU A 20 13.96 3.81 5.37
N SER A 21 14.41 4.95 5.91
CA SER A 21 13.77 6.26 5.68
C SER A 21 13.77 6.65 4.21
N ARG A 22 14.88 6.39 3.49
CA ARG A 22 14.99 6.64 2.05
C ARG A 22 14.14 5.70 1.20
N ARG A 23 13.77 4.53 1.73
CA ARG A 23 12.79 3.59 1.12
C ARG A 23 11.34 3.95 1.50
N LYS A 24 11.13 4.73 2.55
CA LYS A 24 9.81 5.16 3.05
C LYS A 24 9.26 6.37 2.30
N GLU A 25 10.13 7.12 1.61
CA GLU A 25 9.75 8.28 0.79
C GLU A 25 9.41 7.87 -0.64
N GLU A 26 8.23 7.28 -0.85
CA GLU A 26 7.76 7.12 -2.22
C GLU A 26 6.23 7.25 -2.37
N TRP A 27 5.60 7.76 -1.31
CA TRP A 27 4.24 8.30 -1.28
C TRP A 27 4.24 9.56 -0.40
N SER A 28 4.84 10.65 -0.89
CA SER A 28 4.66 11.95 -0.24
C SER A 28 3.21 12.38 -0.42
N GLU A 29 2.49 12.64 0.67
CA GLU A 29 1.08 13.09 0.66
C GLU A 29 0.86 14.30 -0.25
N ASP A 30 1.87 15.17 -0.40
CA ASP A 30 1.90 16.32 -1.31
C ASP A 30 1.72 15.98 -2.81
N LYS A 31 1.98 14.74 -3.23
CA LYS A 31 1.86 14.32 -4.64
C LYS A 31 0.56 13.57 -4.96
N ILE A 32 -0.23 13.20 -3.96
CA ILE A 32 -1.45 12.43 -4.18
C ILE A 32 -2.60 13.42 -4.39
N PRO A 33 -3.23 13.45 -5.58
CA PRO A 33 -4.42 14.27 -5.78
C PRO A 33 -5.52 13.84 -4.80
N LYS A 34 -6.22 14.83 -4.23
CA LYS A 34 -7.33 14.59 -3.30
C LYS A 34 -8.35 13.64 -3.94
N GLY A 35 -8.75 12.60 -3.20
CA GLY A 35 -9.68 11.58 -3.71
C GLY A 35 -9.01 10.39 -4.39
N TYR A 36 -7.68 10.25 -4.31
CA TYR A 36 -6.97 9.04 -4.71
C TYR A 36 -6.32 8.37 -3.51
N VAL A 37 -6.27 7.04 -3.54
CA VAL A 37 -5.68 6.20 -2.52
C VAL A 37 -4.45 5.48 -3.09
N PRO A 38 -3.32 5.55 -2.39
CA PRO A 38 -2.16 4.75 -2.68
C PRO A 38 -2.36 3.26 -2.55
N MET A 39 -2.02 2.49 -3.59
CA MET A 39 -1.99 1.04 -3.50
C MET A 39 -0.69 0.43 -4.03
N LEU A 40 -0.18 -0.56 -3.31
CA LEU A 40 0.86 -1.47 -3.76
C LEU A 40 0.19 -2.79 -4.13
N VAL A 41 0.27 -3.17 -5.41
CA VAL A 41 -0.42 -4.35 -5.93
C VAL A 41 0.61 -5.34 -6.46
N GLY A 42 0.67 -6.51 -5.86
CA GLY A 42 1.57 -7.58 -6.30
C GLY A 42 1.36 -8.86 -5.52
N GLU A 43 1.72 -9.99 -6.14
CA GLU A 43 1.64 -11.31 -5.50
C GLU A 43 2.89 -11.62 -4.65
N GLU A 44 4.02 -10.98 -4.95
CA GLU A 44 5.32 -11.25 -4.31
C GLU A 44 5.95 -9.93 -3.81
N GLU A 45 6.50 -9.96 -2.59
CA GLU A 45 7.23 -8.82 -2.02
C GLU A 45 8.42 -8.47 -2.93
N GLY A 46 8.38 -7.27 -3.53
CA GLY A 46 9.40 -6.80 -4.49
C GLY A 46 8.94 -6.76 -5.95
N LYS A 47 7.80 -7.36 -6.29
CA LYS A 47 7.11 -7.21 -7.58
C LYS A 47 5.78 -6.46 -7.43
N GLU A 48 5.71 -5.56 -6.46
CA GLU A 48 4.55 -4.72 -6.20
C GLU A 48 4.56 -3.52 -7.15
N GLU A 49 3.47 -3.33 -7.89
CA GLU A 49 3.25 -2.14 -8.70
C GLU A 49 2.48 -1.09 -7.91
N ARG A 50 2.86 0.18 -8.10
CA ARG A 50 2.22 1.32 -7.42
C ARG A 50 1.08 1.83 -8.28
N MET A 51 -0.11 1.83 -7.72
CA MET A 51 -1.31 2.32 -8.39
C MET A 51 -2.02 3.34 -7.53
N LEU A 52 -2.41 4.44 -8.16
CA LEU A 52 -3.29 5.44 -7.58
C LEU A 52 -4.73 5.09 -7.95
N VAL A 53 -5.57 4.81 -6.96
CA VAL A 53 -6.95 4.39 -7.18
C VAL A 53 -7.90 5.45 -6.67
N HIS A 54 -8.85 5.88 -7.50
CA HIS A 54 -9.84 6.88 -7.08
C HIS A 54 -10.78 6.29 -6.01
N VAL A 55 -11.14 7.09 -5.00
CA VAL A 55 -12.05 6.68 -3.91
C VAL A 55 -13.44 6.23 -4.39
N LYS A 56 -13.83 6.62 -5.60
CA LYS A 56 -15.07 6.16 -6.27
C LYS A 56 -15.03 4.68 -6.61
N VAL A 57 -13.87 4.16 -7.01
CA VAL A 57 -13.68 2.74 -7.36
C VAL A 57 -13.66 1.90 -6.09
N LEU A 58 -13.04 2.42 -5.03
CA LEU A 58 -13.01 1.81 -3.70
C LEU A 58 -14.39 1.61 -3.06
N GLY A 59 -15.36 2.47 -3.39
CA GLY A 59 -16.72 2.36 -2.89
C GLY A 59 -17.59 1.34 -3.64
N ASP A 60 -17.10 0.74 -4.72
CA ASP A 60 -17.84 -0.26 -5.49
C ASP A 60 -17.75 -1.64 -4.81
N PRO A 61 -18.86 -2.39 -4.68
CA PRO A 61 -18.86 -3.70 -4.01
C PRO A 61 -17.97 -4.74 -4.70
N ARG A 62 -17.68 -4.60 -6.00
CA ARG A 62 -16.76 -5.48 -6.74
C ARG A 62 -15.32 -5.28 -6.26
N PHE A 63 -14.98 -4.07 -5.84
CA PHE A 63 -13.68 -3.75 -5.25
C PHE A 63 -13.59 -4.17 -3.78
N ALA A 64 -14.71 -4.21 -3.07
CA ALA A 64 -14.76 -4.59 -1.65
C ALA A 64 -14.22 -6.02 -1.42
N ALA A 65 -14.49 -6.98 -2.32
CA ALA A 65 -13.94 -8.33 -2.22
C ALA A 65 -12.40 -8.36 -2.31
N LEU A 66 -11.81 -7.50 -3.14
CA LEU A 66 -10.35 -7.33 -3.18
C LEU A 66 -9.83 -6.77 -1.86
N MET A 67 -10.48 -5.74 -1.34
CA MET A 67 -10.10 -5.12 -0.06
C MET A 67 -10.22 -6.09 1.12
N GLU A 68 -11.22 -6.98 1.12
CA GLU A 68 -11.39 -8.01 2.15
C GLU A 68 -10.25 -9.04 2.11
N MET A 69 -9.84 -9.50 0.92
CA MET A 69 -8.68 -10.38 0.79
C MET A 69 -7.40 -9.72 1.31
N ALA A 70 -7.15 -8.46 0.94
CA ALA A 70 -6.01 -7.71 1.47
C ALA A 70 -6.06 -7.54 2.98
N ALA A 71 -7.24 -7.27 3.53
CA ALA A 71 -7.44 -7.15 4.97
C ALA A 71 -7.26 -8.48 5.72
N GLY A 72 -7.58 -9.62 5.10
CA GLY A 72 -7.30 -10.94 5.67
C GLY A 72 -5.80 -11.21 5.82
N GLU A 73 -5.02 -10.86 4.80
CA GLU A 73 -3.57 -11.10 4.78
C GLU A 73 -2.77 -10.07 5.60
N PHE A 74 -3.10 -8.79 5.48
CA PHE A 74 -2.31 -7.71 6.07
C PHE A 74 -2.99 -6.97 7.23
N GLY A 75 -4.28 -7.23 7.47
CA GLY A 75 -5.09 -6.50 8.44
C GLY A 75 -5.49 -5.09 7.99
N TYR A 76 -6.41 -4.48 8.73
CA TYR A 76 -6.89 -3.11 8.50
C TYR A 76 -5.95 -2.02 9.05
N LYS A 77 -4.78 -2.38 9.61
CA LYS A 77 -3.82 -1.45 10.22
C LYS A 77 -2.78 -0.88 9.23
N GLN A 78 -3.07 -0.93 7.93
CA GLN A 78 -2.21 -0.32 6.93
C GLN A 78 -2.39 1.21 6.94
N GLU A 79 -1.42 1.93 7.49
CA GLU A 79 -1.43 3.39 7.50
C GLU A 79 -0.82 3.94 6.21
N GLY A 80 -1.61 4.74 5.48
CA GLY A 80 -1.18 5.51 4.30
C GLY A 80 -1.22 4.77 2.96
N ILE A 81 -0.76 3.51 2.90
CA ILE A 81 -0.66 2.74 1.64
C ILE A 81 -1.33 1.38 1.79
N VAL A 82 -2.25 1.06 0.88
CA VAL A 82 -2.93 -0.23 0.87
C VAL A 82 -2.10 -1.24 0.08
N ARG A 83 -1.70 -2.36 0.70
CA ARG A 83 -1.04 -3.48 0.00
C ARG A 83 -2.07 -4.52 -0.36
N MET A 84 -2.08 -4.91 -1.62
CA MET A 84 -3.03 -5.83 -2.22
C MET A 84 -2.28 -7.07 -2.73
N PRO A 85 -2.54 -8.27 -2.16
CA PRO A 85 -1.92 -9.53 -2.59
C PRO A 85 -2.63 -10.07 -3.83
N CYS A 86 -2.57 -9.31 -4.93
CA CYS A 86 -3.26 -9.65 -6.17
C CYS A 86 -2.37 -9.33 -7.36
N ASN A 87 -2.59 -10.02 -8.47
CA ASN A 87 -1.92 -9.72 -9.72
C ASN A 87 -2.28 -8.30 -10.19
N ALA A 88 -1.28 -7.47 -10.46
CA ALA A 88 -1.48 -6.10 -10.91
C ALA A 88 -2.33 -6.00 -12.20
N ARG A 89 -2.22 -6.98 -13.11
CA ARG A 89 -3.08 -7.03 -14.32
C ARG A 89 -4.54 -7.31 -13.99
N HIS A 90 -4.80 -8.17 -13.00
CA HIS A 90 -6.16 -8.47 -12.57
C HIS A 90 -6.78 -7.25 -11.90
N PHE A 91 -6.02 -6.62 -11.01
CA PHE A 91 -6.42 -5.40 -10.33
C PHE A 91 -6.75 -4.27 -11.30
N GLN A 92 -5.87 -4.01 -12.28
CA GLN A 92 -6.09 -2.98 -13.29
C GLN A 92 -7.37 -3.21 -14.08
N ARG A 93 -7.68 -4.46 -14.47
CA ARG A 93 -8.93 -4.79 -15.15
C ARG A 93 -10.15 -4.48 -14.29
N VAL A 94 -10.12 -4.81 -13.00
CA VAL A 94 -11.23 -4.52 -12.09
C VAL A 94 -11.44 -3.01 -11.96
N VAL A 95 -10.35 -2.25 -11.79
CA VAL A 95 -10.39 -0.79 -11.76
C VAL A 95 -10.94 -0.21 -13.08
N ASP A 96 -10.51 -0.73 -14.23
CA ASP A 96 -10.99 -0.29 -15.55
C ASP A 96 -12.49 -0.57 -15.74
N VAL A 97 -12.95 -1.76 -15.36
CA VAL A 97 -14.37 -2.14 -15.42
C VAL A 97 -15.22 -1.22 -14.53
N ILE A 98 -14.79 -0.97 -13.30
CA ILE A 98 -15.54 -0.07 -12.40
C ILE A 98 -15.48 1.38 -12.89
N SER A 99 -14.35 1.82 -13.43
CA SER A 99 -14.19 3.18 -13.95
C SER A 99 -15.02 3.46 -15.20
N SER A 100 -15.24 2.45 -16.04
CA SER A 100 -16.07 2.54 -17.25
C SER A 100 -17.56 2.51 -16.95
N ASP A 101 -17.99 1.75 -15.94
CA ASP A 101 -19.38 1.72 -15.45
C ASP A 101 -19.81 3.12 -14.93
N CYS A 102 -18.88 3.87 -14.33
CA CYS A 102 -19.12 5.22 -13.82
C CYS A 102 -19.30 6.30 -14.91
N LYS A 103 -19.05 5.99 -16.19
CA LYS A 103 -19.30 6.91 -17.34
C LYS A 103 -20.71 6.76 -17.94
N SER A 104 -21.47 5.74 -17.56
CA SER A 104 -22.79 5.42 -18.15
C SER A 104 -23.98 5.86 -17.29
N ARG A 105 -23.78 6.55 -16.16
CA ARG A 105 -24.86 7.07 -15.32
C ARG A 105 -24.92 8.59 -15.32
#